data_AF-L8TNM6-F1
#
_entry.id   AF-L8TNM6-F1
#
_cell.length_a   1.000
_cell.length_b   1.000
_cell.length_c   1.000
_cell.angle_alpha   90.00
_cell.angle_beta   90.00
_cell.angle_gamma   90.00
#
_symmetry.space_group_name_H-M   'P 1'
#
loop_
_entity.id
_entity.type
_entity.pdbx_description
1 polymer ?
#
loop_
_entity_poly.entity_id
_entity_poly.type
_entity_poly.pdbx_seq_one_letter_code
_entity_poly.pdbx_strand_id
1 'polypeptide(L)'
;MAWWPADYVPTDPCAWQGTLAKVDPSAQAFVNAMTAQTSTASTPPVEVVVGTYSGFEFDHSVEGDVDIAACDEGKFCIHSETSYGCSRWYSTQNERETYRVADLNGERAVIWMAEYRPPINPELIREGRAIFDSIEFKADRAAQ
;
A
#
# COMPACT_ATOMS: atom_id res chain seq x y z
N MET A 1 1.75 0.43 -11.20
CA MET A 1 2.20 -0.63 -10.28
C MET A 1 3.56 -0.24 -9.75
N ALA A 2 3.78 -0.39 -8.45
CA ALA A 2 5.06 -0.11 -7.83
C ALA A 2 5.33 -1.11 -6.70
N TRP A 3 6.62 -1.24 -6.38
CA TRP A 3 7.15 -1.99 -5.24
C TRP A 3 8.19 -1.08 -4.59
N TRP A 4 8.01 -0.78 -3.31
CA TRP A 4 8.90 0.09 -2.54
C TRP A 4 8.85 -0.28 -1.05
N PRO A 5 9.94 -0.04 -0.29
CA PRO A 5 9.90 -0.14 1.17
C PRO A 5 8.77 0.69 1.80
N ALA A 6 8.18 0.13 2.85
CA ALA A 6 7.04 0.72 3.56
C ALA A 6 7.17 0.42 5.05
N ASP A 7 8.18 1.02 5.68
CA ASP A 7 8.60 0.75 7.06
C ASP A 7 7.84 1.57 8.09
N TYR A 8 7.21 2.66 7.66
CA TYR A 8 6.47 3.58 8.51
C TYR A 8 5.07 3.82 7.97
N VAL A 9 4.09 3.82 8.86
CA VAL A 9 2.69 4.11 8.52
C VAL A 9 2.16 5.15 9.52
N PRO A 10 1.61 6.29 9.08
CA PRO A 10 0.99 7.26 9.97
C PRO A 10 -0.41 6.78 10.38
N THR A 11 -0.83 7.07 11.61
CA THR A 11 -2.22 6.84 12.03
C THR A 11 -3.18 7.83 11.38
N ASP A 12 -2.73 9.08 11.18
CA ASP A 12 -3.45 10.11 10.43
C ASP A 12 -2.66 10.44 9.16
N PRO A 13 -3.11 9.98 7.98
CA PRO A 13 -2.46 10.28 6.71
C PRO A 13 -2.39 11.77 6.36
N CYS A 14 -3.31 12.60 6.87
CA CYS A 14 -3.34 14.03 6.56
C CYS A 14 -2.41 14.82 7.49
N ALA A 15 -2.29 14.41 8.75
CA ALA A 15 -1.39 14.95 9.77
C ALA A 15 -0.23 14.00 10.10
N TRP A 16 0.56 13.65 9.07
CA TRP A 16 1.59 12.62 9.14
C TRP A 16 2.96 13.11 9.65
N GLN A 17 3.24 14.42 9.61
CA GLN A 17 4.54 14.94 10.01
C GLN A 17 4.78 14.73 11.51
N GLY A 18 5.86 14.01 11.82
CA GLY A 18 6.22 13.67 13.21
C GLY A 18 5.36 12.56 13.83
N THR A 19 4.41 11.97 13.10
CA THR A 19 3.51 10.91 13.60
C THR A 19 3.74 9.54 12.93
N LEU A 20 4.68 9.47 11.98
CA LEU A 20 5.08 8.24 11.29
C LEU A 20 5.60 7.17 12.29
N ALA A 21 4.84 6.09 12.44
CA ALA A 21 5.17 5.00 13.35
C ALA A 21 5.86 3.86 12.59
N LYS A 22 6.98 3.36 13.15
CA LYS A 22 7.67 2.21 12.59
C LYS A 22 6.78 0.96 12.73
N VAL A 23 6.59 0.25 11.63
CA VAL A 23 5.81 -0.98 11.57
C VAL A 23 6.75 -2.17 11.72
N ASP A 24 6.32 -3.17 12.49
CA ASP A 24 6.98 -4.47 12.54
C ASP A 24 7.15 -5.07 11.13
N PRO A 25 8.25 -5.78 10.81
CA PRO A 25 8.48 -6.30 9.46
C PRO A 25 7.45 -7.32 8.95
N SER A 26 6.59 -7.88 9.79
CA SER A 26 5.58 -8.85 9.33
C SER A 26 4.58 -8.25 8.33
N ALA A 27 4.08 -9.09 7.42
CA ALA A 27 3.01 -8.71 6.48
C ALA A 27 1.74 -8.27 7.21
N GLN A 28 1.32 -9.01 8.24
CA GLN A 28 0.12 -8.71 9.02
C GLN A 28 0.23 -7.38 9.77
N ALA A 29 1.38 -7.03 10.33
CA ALA A 29 1.54 -5.76 11.04
C ALA A 29 1.34 -4.56 10.11
N PHE A 30 1.82 -4.65 8.86
CA PHE A 30 1.59 -3.62 7.85
C PHE A 30 0.12 -3.48 7.48
N VAL A 31 -0.55 -4.61 7.20
CA VAL A 31 -1.98 -4.62 6.89
C VAL A 31 -2.79 -4.00 8.03
N ASN A 32 -2.47 -4.35 9.29
CA ASN A 32 -3.13 -3.78 10.46
C ASN A 32 -2.89 -2.27 10.57
N ALA A 33 -1.67 -1.81 10.32
CA ALA A 33 -1.35 -0.39 10.37
C ALA A 33 -2.09 0.40 9.28
N MET A 34 -2.11 -0.10 8.05
CA MET A 34 -2.80 0.51 6.91
C MET A 34 -4.31 0.57 7.09
N THR A 35 -4.92 -0.52 7.58
CA THR A 35 -6.37 -0.58 7.81
C THR A 35 -6.83 0.25 9.02
N ALA A 36 -5.90 0.63 9.90
CA ALA A 36 -6.17 1.48 11.06
C ALA A 36 -6.03 2.99 10.76
N GLN A 37 -5.63 3.37 9.55
CA GLN A 37 -5.46 4.78 9.20
C GLN A 37 -6.79 5.52 9.21
N THR A 38 -6.83 6.68 9.87
CA THR A 38 -8.02 7.54 9.86
C THR A 38 -8.27 8.09 8.47
N SER A 39 -9.54 8.40 8.16
CA SER A 39 -9.94 8.97 6.87
C SER A 39 -9.58 8.08 5.67
N THR A 40 -9.50 6.77 5.87
CA THR A 40 -9.29 5.78 4.81
C THR A 40 -10.34 4.70 4.87
N ALA A 41 -10.68 4.18 3.70
CA ALA A 41 -11.51 2.99 3.55
C ALA A 41 -10.64 1.87 2.99
N SER A 42 -10.61 0.75 3.70
CA SER A 42 -9.95 -0.47 3.26
C SER A 42 -10.93 -1.63 3.18
N THR A 43 -10.81 -2.48 2.15
CA THR A 43 -11.55 -3.74 2.15
C THR A 43 -10.98 -4.70 3.18
N PRO A 44 -11.79 -5.66 3.71
CA PRO A 44 -11.26 -6.70 4.58
C PRO A 44 -10.12 -7.45 3.88
N PRO A 45 -8.93 -7.55 4.50
CA PRO A 45 -7.80 -8.24 3.89
C PRO A 45 -8.12 -9.71 3.64
N VAL A 46 -7.77 -10.19 2.45
CA VAL A 46 -7.92 -11.60 2.07
C VAL A 46 -6.54 -12.26 1.98
N GLU A 47 -6.43 -13.49 2.46
CA GLU A 47 -5.22 -14.28 2.31
C GLU A 47 -5.02 -14.65 0.83
N VAL A 48 -3.80 -14.49 0.34
CA VAL A 48 -3.40 -14.81 -1.03
C VAL A 48 -2.06 -15.53 -1.04
N VAL A 49 -1.76 -16.17 -2.16
CA VAL A 49 -0.45 -16.76 -2.44
C VAL A 49 0.22 -15.96 -3.56
N VAL A 50 1.46 -15.55 -3.34
CA VAL A 50 2.28 -14.80 -4.30
C VAL A 50 3.47 -15.66 -4.70
N GLY A 51 3.32 -16.46 -5.77
CA GLY A 51 4.25 -17.54 -6.09
C GLY A 51 4.15 -18.68 -5.07
N THR A 52 5.15 -18.81 -4.20
CA THR A 52 5.16 -19.81 -3.10
C THR A 52 4.98 -19.19 -1.72
N TYR A 53 4.81 -17.88 -1.64
CA TYR A 53 4.76 -17.13 -0.39
C TYR A 53 3.32 -16.79 -0.01
N SER A 54 3.00 -16.84 1.28
CA SER A 54 1.73 -16.34 1.80
C SER A 54 1.73 -14.81 1.84
N GLY A 55 0.55 -14.22 1.75
CA GLY A 55 0.39 -12.78 1.85
C GLY A 55 -1.06 -12.37 2.02
N PHE A 56 -1.28 -11.07 1.94
CA PHE A 56 -2.59 -10.45 2.03
C PHE A 56 -2.83 -9.53 0.85
N GLU A 57 -4.07 -9.47 0.38
CA GLU A 57 -4.54 -8.48 -0.59
C GLU A 57 -5.69 -7.66 0.01
N PHE A 58 -5.69 -6.36 -0.24
CA PHE A 58 -6.76 -5.45 0.16
C PHE A 58 -6.75 -4.21 -0.73
N ASP A 59 -7.91 -3.58 -0.88
CA ASP A 59 -8.02 -2.26 -1.50
C ASP A 59 -7.94 -1.19 -0.41
N HIS A 60 -7.36 -0.04 -0.76
CA HIS A 60 -7.18 1.10 0.11
C HIS A 60 -7.49 2.40 -0.65
N SER A 61 -8.18 3.33 0.01
CA SER A 61 -8.61 4.60 -0.60
C SER A 61 -8.88 5.64 0.47
N VAL A 62 -8.99 6.90 0.08
CA VAL A 62 -9.48 7.97 0.98
C VAL A 62 -10.96 7.75 1.29
N GLU A 63 -11.34 7.89 2.56
CA GLU A 63 -12.74 7.93 2.98
C GLU A 63 -13.18 9.37 3.26
N GLY A 64 -14.37 9.73 2.79
CA GLY A 64 -14.96 11.05 3.02
C GLY A 64 -14.43 12.13 2.08
N ASP A 65 -14.62 13.39 2.50
CA ASP A 65 -14.24 14.59 1.75
C ASP A 65 -13.02 15.25 2.42
N VAL A 66 -11.84 14.71 2.12
CA VAL A 66 -10.57 15.19 2.68
C VAL A 66 -9.95 16.24 1.75
N ASP A 67 -9.71 17.43 2.29
CA ASP A 67 -8.95 18.46 1.58
C ASP A 67 -7.44 18.14 1.62
N ILE A 68 -6.97 17.38 0.64
CA ILE A 68 -5.56 16.96 0.54
C ILE A 68 -4.61 18.16 0.44
N ALA A 69 -5.05 19.29 -0.11
CA ALA A 69 -4.21 20.48 -0.20
C ALA A 69 -3.93 21.11 1.18
N ALA A 70 -4.79 20.84 2.17
CA ALA A 70 -4.61 21.26 3.56
C ALA A 70 -3.81 20.27 4.42
N CYS A 71 -3.55 19.06 3.92
CA CYS A 71 -2.72 18.08 4.62
C CYS A 71 -1.25 18.51 4.66
N ASP A 72 -0.48 17.86 5.52
CA ASP A 72 0.96 18.08 5.65
C ASP A 72 1.67 17.94 4.29
N GLU A 73 2.37 19.01 3.90
CA GLU A 73 3.02 19.18 2.58
C GLU A 73 2.08 19.01 1.36
N GLY A 74 0.77 19.16 1.54
CA GLY A 74 -0.21 18.88 0.49
C GLY A 74 -0.26 17.41 0.08
N LYS A 75 0.06 16.50 1.01
CA LYS A 75 0.12 15.05 0.78
C LYS A 75 -0.75 14.31 1.78
N PHE A 76 -1.59 13.42 1.27
CA PHE A 76 -2.26 12.42 2.11
C PHE A 76 -1.37 11.17 2.18
N CYS A 77 -0.59 11.04 3.24
CA CYS A 77 0.49 10.08 3.36
C CYS A 77 0.03 8.68 3.74
N ILE A 78 0.26 7.72 2.85
CA ILE A 78 -0.18 6.34 3.05
C ILE A 78 0.88 5.54 3.82
N HIS A 79 2.13 5.57 3.34
CA HIS A 79 3.25 4.95 4.04
C HIS A 79 4.58 5.59 3.62
N SER A 80 5.63 5.27 4.35
CA SER A 80 6.97 5.79 4.12
C SER A 80 8.06 4.76 4.36
N GLU A 81 9.19 4.96 3.71
CA GLU A 81 10.46 4.28 3.98
C GLU A 81 11.20 4.93 5.17
N THR A 82 10.93 6.20 5.46
CA THR A 82 11.65 6.97 6.48
C THR A 82 10.70 7.53 7.54
N SER A 83 11.22 7.85 8.72
CA SER A 83 10.42 8.39 9.82
C SER A 83 10.08 9.88 9.71
N TYR A 84 10.61 10.59 8.70
CA TYR A 84 10.56 12.05 8.62
C TYR A 84 10.02 12.60 7.30
N GLY A 85 9.78 11.74 6.32
CA GLY A 85 9.19 12.12 5.03
C GLY A 85 8.09 11.14 4.64
N CYS A 86 7.31 11.50 3.63
CA CYS A 86 6.31 10.61 3.05
C CYS A 86 6.77 10.06 1.69
N SER A 87 6.91 8.73 1.57
CA SER A 87 7.34 8.09 0.32
C SER A 87 6.18 7.73 -0.61
N ARG A 88 5.00 7.36 -0.08
CA ARG A 88 3.79 7.09 -0.86
C ARG A 88 2.62 7.91 -0.34
N TRP A 89 2.01 8.70 -1.22
CA TRP A 89 0.87 9.55 -0.89
C TRP A 89 -0.17 9.57 -2.01
N TYR A 90 -1.40 9.97 -1.65
CA TYR A 90 -2.43 10.36 -2.60
C TYR A 90 -2.40 11.86 -2.87
N SER A 91 -2.64 12.22 -4.13
CA SER A 91 -2.74 13.62 -4.57
C SER A 91 -4.19 14.10 -4.69
N THR A 92 -5.15 13.17 -4.78
CA THR A 92 -6.59 13.46 -4.87
C THR A 92 -7.40 12.43 -4.08
N GLN A 93 -8.59 12.81 -3.59
CA GLN A 93 -9.46 11.92 -2.81
C GLN A 93 -10.03 10.73 -3.58
N ASN A 94 -9.97 10.77 -4.92
CA ASN A 94 -10.50 9.71 -5.76
C ASN A 94 -9.47 8.61 -6.04
N GLU A 95 -8.22 8.80 -5.62
CA GLU A 95 -7.19 7.76 -5.75
C GLU A 95 -7.53 6.55 -4.88
N ARG A 96 -7.27 5.38 -5.45
CA ARG A 96 -7.43 4.08 -4.81
C ARG A 96 -6.31 3.16 -5.24
N GLU A 97 -5.97 2.22 -4.39
CA GLU A 97 -4.93 1.24 -4.67
C GLU A 97 -5.35 -0.14 -4.19
N THR A 98 -5.00 -1.15 -4.97
CA THR A 98 -4.99 -2.54 -4.51
C THR A 98 -3.59 -2.86 -4.03
N TYR A 99 -3.46 -3.22 -2.76
CA TYR A 99 -2.22 -3.66 -2.13
C TYR A 99 -2.13 -5.17 -2.09
N ARG A 100 -0.91 -5.69 -2.30
CA ARG A 100 -0.55 -7.08 -2.03
C ARG A 100 0.73 -7.10 -1.21
N VAL A 101 0.66 -7.75 -0.06
CA VAL A 101 1.71 -7.77 0.96
C VAL A 101 2.15 -9.21 1.16
N ALA A 102 3.34 -9.56 0.70
CA ALA A 102 3.87 -10.92 0.78
C ALA A 102 4.85 -11.07 1.95
N ASP A 103 4.81 -12.22 2.62
CA ASP A 103 5.79 -12.67 3.60
C ASP A 103 6.86 -13.52 2.91
N LEU A 104 8.04 -12.93 2.72
CA LEU A 104 9.22 -13.54 2.13
C LEU A 104 10.11 -14.14 3.22
N ASN A 105 9.59 -15.13 3.97
CA ASN A 105 10.29 -15.81 5.06
C ASN A 105 10.73 -14.87 6.21
N GLY A 106 9.83 -14.00 6.65
CA GLY A 106 10.07 -13.02 7.72
C GLY A 106 10.45 -11.62 7.23
N GLU A 107 10.68 -11.45 5.93
CA GLU A 107 10.77 -10.14 5.28
C GLU A 107 9.45 -9.79 4.58
N ARG A 108 9.04 -8.52 4.60
CA ARG A 108 7.82 -8.06 3.90
C ARG A 108 8.15 -7.46 2.55
N ALA A 109 7.42 -7.89 1.53
CA ALA A 109 7.33 -7.16 0.26
C ALA A 109 5.95 -6.52 0.09
N VAL A 110 5.91 -5.25 -0.28
CA VAL A 110 4.68 -4.48 -0.52
C VAL A 110 4.61 -4.09 -1.98
N ILE A 111 3.58 -4.56 -2.68
CA ILE A 111 3.31 -4.23 -4.07
C ILE A 111 1.93 -3.59 -4.12
N TRP A 112 1.75 -2.57 -4.96
CA TRP A 112 0.43 -2.00 -5.17
C TRP A 112 0.16 -1.62 -6.63
N MET A 113 -1.11 -1.70 -6.99
CA MET A 113 -1.66 -1.19 -8.23
C MET A 113 -2.43 0.10 -7.93
N ALA A 114 -1.95 1.22 -8.45
CA ALA A 114 -2.57 2.52 -8.24
C ALA A 114 -3.52 2.91 -9.36
N GLU A 115 -4.73 3.32 -9.00
CA GLU A 115 -5.63 4.06 -9.89
C GLU A 115 -5.41 5.56 -9.66
N TYR A 116 -4.30 6.07 -10.20
CA TYR A 116 -3.92 7.47 -10.06
C TYR A 116 -4.81 8.39 -10.89
N ARG A 117 -5.48 9.36 -10.24
CA ARG A 117 -6.34 10.39 -10.87
C ARG A 117 -7.42 9.81 -11.82
N PRO A 118 -8.43 9.10 -11.29
CA PRO A 118 -9.54 8.60 -12.10
C PRO A 118 -10.35 9.75 -12.75
N PRO A 119 -11.14 9.46 -13.80
CA PRO A 119 -11.44 8.12 -14.34
C PRO A 119 -10.33 7.56 -15.25
N ILE A 120 -9.98 6.29 -15.03
CA ILE A 120 -9.07 5.52 -15.89
C ILE A 120 -9.92 4.61 -16.79
N ASN A 121 -9.46 4.35 -18.02
CA ASN A 121 -10.13 3.41 -18.92
C ASN A 121 -10.26 2.01 -18.27
N PRO A 122 -11.48 1.45 -18.14
CA PRO A 122 -11.70 0.13 -17.51
C PRO A 122 -10.91 -1.01 -18.15
N GLU A 123 -10.58 -0.94 -19.44
CA GLU A 123 -9.73 -1.95 -20.08
C GLU A 123 -8.30 -1.89 -19.54
N LEU A 124 -7.74 -0.70 -19.33
CA LEU A 124 -6.41 -0.55 -18.74
C LEU A 124 -6.40 -1.00 -17.27
N ILE A 125 -7.49 -0.82 -16.54
CA ILE A 125 -7.64 -1.36 -15.18
C ILE A 125 -7.61 -2.90 -15.23
N ARG A 126 -8.34 -3.52 -16.17
CA ARG A 126 -8.32 -4.98 -16.36
C ARG A 126 -6.94 -5.51 -16.75
N GLU A 127 -6.27 -4.86 -17.70
CA GLU A 127 -4.90 -5.23 -18.10
C GLU A 127 -3.93 -5.07 -16.93
N GLY A 128 -3.98 -3.94 -16.22
CA GLY A 128 -3.17 -3.69 -15.03
C GLY A 128 -3.38 -4.74 -13.95
N ARG A 129 -4.64 -5.13 -13.72
CA ARG A 129 -5.00 -6.21 -12.79
C ARG A 129 -4.44 -7.55 -13.23
N ALA A 130 -4.54 -7.90 -14.52
CA ALA A 130 -3.96 -9.14 -15.04
C ALA A 130 -2.43 -9.21 -14.84
N ILE A 131 -1.74 -8.08 -15.04
CA ILE A 131 -0.30 -7.99 -14.75
C ILE A 131 -0.05 -8.16 -13.25
N PHE A 132 -0.83 -7.48 -12.40
CA PHE A 132 -0.72 -7.58 -10.94
C PHE A 132 -0.93 -9.00 -10.44
N ASP A 133 -1.89 -9.72 -10.99
CA ASP A 133 -2.17 -11.12 -10.67
C ASP A 133 -1.08 -12.08 -11.16
N SER A 134 -0.33 -11.71 -12.20
CA SER A 134 0.79 -12.51 -12.70
C SER A 134 2.09 -12.37 -11.91
N ILE A 135 2.15 -11.45 -10.92
CA ILE A 135 3.37 -11.24 -10.14
C ILE A 135 3.59 -12.41 -9.18
N GLU A 136 4.78 -12.99 -9.27
CA GLU A 136 5.25 -14.03 -8.38
C GLU A 136 6.68 -13.72 -7.91
N PHE A 137 6.94 -13.94 -6.63
CA PHE A 137 8.31 -14.01 -6.12
C PHE A 137 8.86 -15.40 -6.36
N LYS A 138 10.03 -15.49 -7.00
CA LYS A 138 10.76 -16.74 -7.16
C LYS A 138 11.73 -16.87 -6.00
N ALA A 139 11.71 -18.00 -5.32
CA ALA A 139 12.85 -18.39 -4.51
C ALA A 139 14.05 -18.51 -5.46
N ASP A 140 15.14 -17.77 -5.18
CA ASP A 140 16.39 -18.04 -5.86
C ASP A 140 16.72 -19.52 -5.62
N ARG A 141 17.05 -20.25 -6.69
CA ARG A 141 17.65 -21.57 -6.51
C ARG A 141 18.89 -21.33 -5.68
N ALA A 142 18.90 -21.83 -4.44
CA ALA A 142 20.13 -21.96 -3.69
C ALA A 142 21.17 -22.57 -4.65
N ALA A 143 22.24 -21.83 -4.91
CA ALA A 143 23.39 -22.38 -5.63
C ALA A 143 23.80 -23.65 -4.88
N GLN A 144 23.61 -24.79 -5.54
CA GLN A 144 24.11 -26.08 -5.08
C GLN A 144 25.63 -26.10 -5.22
#